data_AF-A0A849E1S3-F1
#
_entry.id   AF-A0A849E1S3-F1
#
_cell.length_a   1.000
_cell.length_b   1.000
_cell.length_c   1.000
_cell.angle_alpha   90.00
_cell.angle_beta   90.00
_cell.angle_gamma   90.00
#
_symmetry.space_group_name_H-M   'P 1'
#
loop_
_entity.id
_entity.type
_entity.pdbx_description
1 polymer ?
#
loop_
_entity_poly.entity_id
_entity_poly.type
_entity_poly.pdbx_seq_one_letter_code
_entity_poly.pdbx_strand_id
1 'polypeptide(L)' 'MQYTPCQNLCDKTADICPGCGRSREEIENIKEITQKAVDLGLRQGYSNIDEYADAIAAKIKKKLHQRHAIRQRLAQANS' A
#
# COMPACT_ATOMS: atom_id res chain seq x y z
N MET A 1 9.85 10.19 -0.42
CA MET A 1 9.00 10.43 0.76
C MET A 1 8.91 9.15 1.59
N GLN A 2 8.80 9.28 2.91
CA GLN A 2 8.52 8.16 3.80
C GLN A 2 7.00 7.96 3.89
N TYR A 3 6.53 6.71 3.84
CA TYR A 3 5.12 6.42 4.07
C TYR A 3 4.75 6.66 5.52
N THR A 4 3.73 7.48 5.76
CA THR A 4 3.14 7.70 7.08
C THR A 4 1.68 7.25 7.07
N PRO A 5 1.27 6.33 7.98
CA PRO A 5 -0.12 5.92 8.10
C PRO A 5 -1.01 7.13 8.42
N CYS A 6 -2.24 7.14 7.91
CA CYS A 6 -3.16 8.24 8.17
C CYS A 6 -3.58 8.22 9.63
N GLN A 7 -3.51 9.36 10.31
CA GLN A 7 -3.98 9.53 11.68
C GLN A 7 -5.50 9.78 11.75
N ASN A 8 -6.25 9.34 10.74
CA ASN A 8 -7.69 9.60 10.58
C ASN A 8 -8.10 11.08 10.49
N LEU A 9 -7.14 11.99 10.28
CA LEU A 9 -7.39 13.42 10.05
C LEU A 9 -7.62 13.72 8.56
N CYS A 10 -8.20 12.78 7.80
CA CYS A 10 -8.38 12.98 6.38
C CYS A 10 -9.60 13.89 6.11
N ASP A 11 -9.33 15.11 5.66
CA ASP A 11 -10.38 16.00 5.16
C ASP A 11 -10.71 15.65 3.71
N LYS A 12 -12.00 15.51 3.40
CA LYS A 12 -12.50 15.23 2.05
C LYS A 12 -12.60 16.48 1.18
N THR A 13 -12.32 17.66 1.72
CA THR A 13 -12.32 18.93 1.00
C THR A 13 -10.92 19.44 0.70
N ALA A 14 -9.90 18.90 1.39
CA ALA A 14 -8.51 19.24 1.19
C ALA A 14 -7.87 18.39 0.07
N ASP A 15 -7.02 19.01 -0.75
CA ASP A 15 -6.22 18.33 -1.78
C ASP A 15 -5.11 17.45 -1.19
N ILE A 16 -4.66 17.81 0.02
CA ILE A 16 -3.64 17.11 0.80
C ILE A 16 -4.22 16.75 2.16
N CYS A 17 -4.07 15.51 2.58
CA CYS A 17 -4.53 15.06 3.89
C CYS A 17 -3.67 15.64 5.01
N PRO A 18 -4.22 16.40 5.96
CA PRO A 18 -3.44 17.01 7.03
C PRO A 18 -2.86 15.98 8.02
N GLY A 19 -3.40 14.76 8.07
CA GLY A 19 -2.90 13.69 8.94
C GLY A 19 -1.74 12.86 8.39
N CYS A 20 -1.50 12.87 7.07
CA CYS A 20 -0.41 12.06 6.48
C CYS A 20 0.36 12.73 5.33
N GLY A 21 -0.03 13.94 4.93
CA GLY A 21 0.63 14.70 3.87
C GLY A 21 0.45 14.15 2.45
N ARG A 22 -0.36 13.10 2.26
CA ARG A 22 -0.62 12.49 0.95
C ARG A 22 -1.67 13.25 0.18
N SER A 23 -1.56 13.25 -1.15
CA SER A 23 -2.60 13.80 -2.01
C SER A 23 -3.88 12.98 -1.90
N ARG A 24 -5.00 13.61 -2.25
CA ARG A 24 -6.29 12.92 -2.36
C ARG A 24 -6.24 11.74 -3.32
N GLU A 25 -5.60 11.92 -4.48
CA GLU A 25 -5.43 10.86 -5.47
C GLU A 25 -4.68 9.65 -4.89
N GLU A 26 -3.59 9.88 -4.15
CA GLU A 26 -2.85 8.78 -3.50
C GLU A 26 -3.71 8.05 -2.48
N ILE A 27 -4.56 8.77 -1.73
CA ILE A 27 -5.48 8.18 -0.74
C ILE A 27 -6.57 7.35 -1.42
N GLU A 28 -7.15 7.86 -2.51
CA GLU A 28 -8.16 7.14 -3.28
C GLU A 28 -7.58 5.86 -3.90
N ASN A 29 -6.36 5.93 -4.44
CA ASN A 29 -5.63 4.76 -4.94
C ASN A 29 -5.37 3.72 -3.85
N ILE A 30 -4.94 4.13 -2.65
CA ILE A 30 -4.73 3.20 -1.52
C ILE A 30 -6.04 2.53 -1.14
N LYS A 31 -7.15 3.29 -1.05
CA LYS A 31 -8.48 2.74 -0.73
C LYS A 31 -8.94 1.72 -1.76
N GLU A 32 -8.76 2.01 -3.05
CA GLU A 32 -9.14 1.09 -4.13
C GLU A 32 -8.36 -0.23 -4.03
N ILE A 33 -7.04 -0.16 -3.79
CA ILE A 33 -6.20 -1.34 -3.62
C ILE A 33 -6.64 -2.17 -2.41
N THR A 34 -6.91 -1.51 -1.28
CA THR A 34 -7.43 -2.18 -0.08
C THR A 34 -8.76 -2.87 -0.35
N GLN A 35 -9.69 -2.19 -1.03
CA GLN A 35 -11.00 -2.77 -1.36
C GLN A 35 -10.85 -3.99 -2.27
N LYS A 36 -9.99 -3.94 -3.28
CA LYS A 36 -9.71 -5.09 -4.15
C LYS A 36 -9.19 -6.31 -3.39
N ALA A 37 -8.36 -6.10 -2.36
CA ALA A 37 -7.90 -7.19 -1.50
C ALA A 37 -9.04 -7.74 -0.64
N VAL A 38 -9.87 -6.88 -0.05
CA VAL A 38 -11.04 -7.30 0.74
C VAL A 38 -12.02 -8.10 -0.13
N ASP A 39 -12.39 -7.59 -1.31
CA ASP A 39 -13.32 -8.24 -2.22
C ASP A 39 -12.84 -9.62 -2.68
N LEU A 40 -11.52 -9.77 -2.88
CA LEU A 40 -10.94 -11.07 -3.21
C LEU A 40 -11.10 -12.06 -2.05
N GLY A 41 -10.78 -11.65 -0.82
CA GLY A 41 -10.95 -12.50 0.36
C GLY A 41 -12.40 -12.94 0.55
N LEU A 42 -13.35 -12.00 0.42
CA LEU A 42 -14.78 -12.27 0.52
C LEU A 42 -15.26 -13.21 -0.59
N ARG A 43 -14.85 -12.98 -1.84
CA ARG A 43 -15.23 -13.82 -2.99
C ARG A 43 -14.76 -15.27 -2.84
N GLN A 44 -13.58 -15.47 -2.26
CA GLN A 44 -13.04 -16.81 -2.03
C GLN A 44 -13.61 -17.50 -0.78
N GLY A 45 -14.36 -16.77 0.05
CA GLY A 45 -14.98 -17.31 1.26
C GLY A 45 -13.96 -17.72 2.33
N TYR A 46 -12.80 -17.06 2.39
CA TYR A 46 -11.80 -17.38 3.42
C TYR A 46 -12.33 -17.00 4.81
N SER A 47 -12.38 -17.97 5.72
CA SER A 47 -12.76 -17.76 7.12
C SER A 47 -11.58 -17.28 7.98
N ASN A 48 -10.35 -17.54 7.54
CA ASN A 48 -9.09 -17.20 8.20
C ASN A 48 -8.57 -15.83 7.70
N ILE A 49 -9.29 -14.77 8.09
CA ILE A 49 -9.11 -13.40 7.57
C ILE A 49 -7.72 -12.85 7.89
N ASP A 50 -7.21 -13.09 9.09
CA ASP A 50 -5.92 -12.57 9.54
C ASP A 50 -4.77 -13.22 8.75
N GLU A 51 -4.77 -14.54 8.58
CA GLU A 51 -3.77 -15.24 7.79
C GLU A 51 -3.78 -14.81 6.32
N TYR A 52 -4.97 -14.57 5.76
CA TYR A 52 -5.12 -14.03 4.41
C TYR A 52 -4.48 -12.63 4.28
N ALA A 53 -4.82 -11.72 5.20
CA ALA A 53 -4.30 -10.36 5.20
C ALA A 53 -2.77 -10.34 5.39
N ASP A 54 -2.26 -11.13 6.33
CA ASP A 54 -0.83 -11.26 6.61
C ASP A 54 -0.06 -11.83 5.41
N ALA A 55 -0.61 -12.85 4.74
CA ALA A 55 0.01 -13.43 3.55
C ALA A 55 0.13 -12.40 2.40
N ILE A 56 -0.89 -11.54 2.23
CA ILE A 56 -0.84 -10.45 1.25
C ILE A 56 0.21 -9.41 1.64
N ALA A 57 0.21 -8.95 2.90
CA ALA A 57 1.17 -7.98 3.41
C ALA A 57 2.62 -8.48 3.23
N ALA A 58 2.89 -9.74 3.55
CA ALA A 58 4.19 -10.38 3.38
C ALA A 58 4.63 -10.41 1.90
N LYS A 59 3.71 -10.74 0.97
CA LYS A 59 4.01 -10.74 -0.47
C LYS A 59 4.30 -9.32 -1.00
N ILE A 60 3.58 -8.30 -0.53
CA ILE A 60 3.84 -6.90 -0.89
C ILE A 60 5.23 -6.49 -0.45
N LYS A 61 5.58 -6.70 0.84
CA LYS A 61 6.91 -6.40 1.39
C LYS A 61 8.01 -7.09 0.60
N LYS A 62 7.88 -8.40 0.34
CA LYS A 62 8.85 -9.17 -0.46
C LYS A 62 9.07 -8.57 -1.86
N LYS A 63 7.99 -8.26 -2.57
CA LYS A 63 8.07 -7.68 -3.93
C LYS A 63 8.72 -6.30 -3.91
N LEU A 64 8.38 -5.45 -2.93
CA LEU A 64 9.00 -4.12 -2.77
C LEU A 64 10.51 -4.23 -2.57
N HIS A 65 10.96 -5.06 -1.61
CA HIS A 65 12.38 -5.27 -1.36
C HIS A 65 13.12 -5.79 -2.61
N GLN A 66 12.54 -6.76 -3.32
CA GLN A 66 13.12 -7.27 -4.57
C GLN A 66 13.27 -6.17 -5.62
N ARG A 67 12.25 -5.34 -5.83
CA ARG A 67 12.31 -4.24 -6.81
C ARG A 67 13.29 -3.15 -6.40
N HIS A 68 13.39 -2.84 -5.11
CA HIS A 68 14.41 -1.91 -4.60
C HIS A 68 15.83 -2.43 -4.84
N ALA A 69 16.10 -3.70 -4.51
CA ALA A 69 17.41 -4.31 -4.73
C ALA A 69 17.80 -4.32 -6.22
N ILE A 70 16.85 -4.63 -7.11
CA ILE A 70 17.09 -4.58 -8.57
C ILE A 70 17.43 -3.14 -9.01
N ARG A 71 16.64 -2.14 -8.59
CA ARG A 71 16.87 -0.73 -8.95
C ARG A 71 18.23 -0.23 -8.47
N GLN A 72 18.64 -0.59 -7.25
CA GLN A 72 19.95 -0.21 -6.71
C GLN A 72 21.11 -0.79 -7.51
N ARG A 73 21.03 -2.08 -7.88
CA ARG A 73 22.05 -2.72 -8.74
C ARG A 73 22.15 -2.07 -10.12
N LEU A 74 21.00 -1.74 -10.73
CA LEU A 74 20.97 -1.06 -12.02
C LEU A 74 21.55 0.36 -11.95
N ALA A 75 21.27 1.10 -10.87
CA ALA A 75 21.87 2.42 -10.68
C ALA A 75 23.39 2.33 -10.55
N GLN A 76 23.90 1.38 -9.75
CA GLN A 76 25.33 1.15 -9.54
C GLN A 76 26.07 0.68 -10.79
N ALA A 77 25.41 -0.05 -11.69
CA ALA A 77 26.02 -0.52 -12.94
C ALA A 77 26.10 0.56 -14.04
N ASN A 78 25.37 1.67 -13.90
CA ASN A 78 25.32 2.79 -14.85
C ASN A 78 25.99 4.06 -14.30
N SER A 79 26.71 3.95 -13.17
CA SER A 79 27.47 5.04 -12.52
C SER A 79 28.96 4.77 -12.69
#